data_AF-A0A8S7UCG5-F1
#
_entry.id   AF-A0A8S7UCG5-F1
#
_cell.length_a   1.000
_cell.length_b   1.000
_cell.length_c   1.000
_cell.angle_alpha   90.00
_cell.angle_beta   90.00
_cell.angle_gamma   90.00
#
_symmetry.space_group_name_H-M   'P 1'
#
loop_
_entity.id
_entity.type
_entity.pdbx_description
1 polymer ?
#
loop_
_entity_poly.entity_id
_entity_poly.type
_entity_poly.pdbx_seq_one_letter_code
_entity_poly.pdbx_strand_id
1 'polypeptide(L)'
;MFHVDNPTGVPVMPPVAAELSKTTLYFTEGGNGIPPTYPGPDWFNIIQSELLKILEEAGITPDKADTGQIMAALKKLFITNSGSAGAIAGLTGQNNTFPYFT
;
A
#
# COMPACT_ATOMS: atom_id res chain seq x y z
N MET A 1 -1.78 -8.15 -8.20
CA MET A 1 -1.88 -8.45 -6.75
C MET A 1 -3.12 -9.29 -6.54
N PHE A 2 -3.03 -10.38 -5.78
CA PHE A 2 -4.16 -11.25 -5.43
C PHE A 2 -3.93 -11.79 -4.02
N HIS A 3 -5.00 -12.17 -3.31
CA HIS A 3 -4.86 -12.79 -2.00
C HIS A 3 -4.30 -14.21 -2.11
N VAL A 4 -3.75 -14.77 -1.03
CA VAL A 4 -3.39 -16.19 -0.95
C VAL A 4 -4.60 -17.06 -1.31
N ASP A 5 -4.46 -17.85 -2.37
CA ASP A 5 -5.52 -18.69 -2.95
C ASP A 5 -5.09 -20.17 -3.07
N ASN A 6 -4.22 -20.62 -2.18
CA ASN A 6 -3.71 -21.99 -2.16
C ASN A 6 -4.33 -22.81 -1.01
N PRO A 7 -4.18 -24.16 -1.01
CA PRO A 7 -4.80 -25.03 0.00
C PRO A 7 -4.38 -24.79 1.47
N THR A 8 -3.36 -23.98 1.73
CA THR A 8 -2.94 -23.63 3.09
C THR A 8 -3.57 -22.34 3.61
N GLY A 9 -4.30 -21.62 2.76
CA GLY A 9 -5.04 -20.42 3.14
C GLY A 9 -6.21 -20.72 4.05
N VAL A 10 -6.53 -19.78 4.93
CA VAL A 10 -7.71 -19.82 5.80
C VAL A 10 -8.73 -18.77 5.32
N PRO A 11 -10.05 -19.07 5.37
CA PRO A 11 -11.08 -18.19 4.80
C PRO A 11 -11.40 -16.97 5.68
N VAL A 12 -10.90 -16.94 6.91
CA VAL A 12 -11.07 -15.86 7.88
C VAL A 12 -9.70 -15.45 8.35
N MET A 13 -9.40 -14.15 8.32
CA MET A 13 -8.13 -13.63 8.81
C MET A 13 -7.97 -14.00 10.30
N PRO A 14 -6.86 -14.66 10.68
CA PRO A 14 -6.58 -14.91 12.09
C PRO A 14 -6.50 -13.59 12.88
N PRO A 15 -6.84 -13.59 14.18
CA PRO A 15 -6.62 -12.43 15.03
C PRO A 15 -5.14 -12.01 14.98
N VAL A 16 -4.90 -10.71 14.85
CA VAL A 16 -3.54 -10.15 14.91
C VAL A 16 -2.95 -10.45 16.29
N ALA A 17 -1.74 -11.00 16.32
CA ALA A 17 -1.07 -11.35 17.56
C ALA A 17 -0.68 -10.09 18.36
N ALA A 18 -0.41 -10.29 19.65
CA ALA A 18 0.07 -9.21 20.50
C ALA A 18 1.44 -8.69 20.02
N GLU A 19 1.66 -7.40 20.17
CA GLU A 19 2.95 -6.77 19.86
C GLU A 19 4.05 -7.34 20.76
N LEU A 20 5.11 -7.87 20.14
CA LEU A 20 6.21 -8.53 20.85
C LEU A 20 7.42 -7.62 21.10
N SER A 21 7.54 -6.49 20.39
CA SER A 21 8.66 -5.54 20.54
C SER A 21 8.21 -4.12 20.25
N LYS A 22 8.58 -3.19 21.14
CA LYS A 22 8.42 -1.73 20.96
C LYS A 22 9.54 -1.08 20.16
N THR A 23 10.63 -1.81 19.97
CA THR A 23 11.79 -1.37 19.19
C THR A 23 11.67 -1.94 17.78
N THR A 24 11.93 -1.11 16.77
CA THR A 24 12.00 -1.55 15.37
C THR A 24 13.09 -2.60 15.19
N LEU A 25 12.72 -3.74 14.60
CA LEU A 25 13.62 -4.83 14.23
C LEU A 25 13.64 -5.00 12.70
N TYR A 26 14.67 -5.65 12.19
CA TYR A 26 14.87 -5.87 10.75
C TYR A 26 15.10 -7.36 10.45
N PHE A 27 14.84 -7.76 9.21
CA PHE A 27 15.14 -9.11 8.73
C PHE A 27 16.64 -9.40 8.78
N THR A 28 16.99 -10.60 9.18
CA THR A 28 18.35 -11.14 9.17
C THR A 28 18.34 -12.57 8.65
N GLU A 29 19.40 -12.94 7.93
CA GLU A 29 19.68 -14.31 7.50
C GLU A 29 20.03 -15.23 8.70
N GLY A 30 20.11 -14.68 9.90
CA GLY A 30 20.65 -15.35 11.07
C GLY A 30 22.17 -15.37 11.02
N GLY A 31 22.77 -16.35 11.69
CA GLY A 31 24.22 -16.53 11.77
C GLY A 31 24.67 -16.95 13.18
N ASN A 32 25.82 -17.63 13.26
CA ASN A 32 26.40 -18.11 14.52
C ASN A 32 25.41 -18.84 15.45
N GLY A 33 24.58 -19.72 14.87
CA GLY A 33 23.58 -20.50 15.62
C GLY A 33 22.24 -19.80 15.83
N ILE A 34 22.07 -18.56 15.36
CA ILE A 34 20.79 -17.87 15.33
C ILE A 34 20.06 -18.17 14.00
N PRO A 35 18.79 -18.60 14.02
CA PRO A 35 18.03 -18.83 12.81
C PRO A 35 17.69 -17.52 12.09
N PRO A 36 17.38 -17.57 10.79
CA PRO A 36 16.88 -16.42 10.05
C PRO A 36 15.54 -15.93 10.60
N THR A 37 15.23 -14.67 10.33
CA THR A 37 13.93 -14.09 10.70
C THR A 37 12.80 -14.79 9.93
N TYR A 38 11.77 -15.21 10.66
CA TYR A 38 10.50 -15.65 10.10
C TYR A 38 9.41 -14.60 10.39
N PRO A 39 8.91 -13.86 9.38
CA PRO A 39 7.94 -12.78 9.59
C PRO A 39 6.61 -13.26 10.18
N GLY A 40 6.18 -14.47 9.83
CA GLY A 40 4.91 -15.05 10.26
C GLY A 40 3.68 -14.49 9.53
N PRO A 41 2.49 -15.07 9.81
CA PRO A 41 1.25 -14.77 9.11
C PRO A 41 0.81 -13.32 9.26
N ASP A 42 1.02 -12.69 10.42
CA ASP A 42 0.62 -11.29 10.65
C ASP A 42 1.30 -10.35 9.67
N TRP A 43 2.62 -10.45 9.53
CA TRP A 43 3.39 -9.61 8.61
C TRP A 43 2.94 -9.82 7.16
N PHE A 44 2.80 -11.07 6.72
CA PHE A 44 2.40 -11.38 5.35
C PHE A 44 0.96 -10.93 5.05
N ASN A 45 0.03 -11.11 6.00
CA ASN A 45 -1.35 -10.68 5.83
C ASN A 45 -1.47 -9.15 5.82
N ILE A 46 -0.66 -8.43 6.62
CA ILE A 46 -0.62 -6.97 6.59
C ILE A 46 -0.18 -6.48 5.21
N ILE A 47 0.98 -6.94 4.72
CA ILE A 47 1.49 -6.53 3.41
C ILE A 47 0.50 -6.87 2.29
N GLN A 48 -0.07 -8.09 2.31
CA GLN A 48 -1.08 -8.47 1.34
C GLN A 48 -2.30 -7.55 1.37
N SER A 49 -2.82 -7.28 2.57
CA SER A 49 -4.04 -6.47 2.74
C SER A 49 -3.81 -5.03 2.33
N GLU A 50 -2.66 -4.44 2.66
CA GLU A 50 -2.31 -3.07 2.22
C GLU A 50 -2.21 -2.97 0.69
N LEU A 51 -1.55 -3.93 0.04
CA LEU A 51 -1.45 -3.95 -1.43
C LEU A 51 -2.81 -4.17 -2.11
N LEU A 52 -3.68 -5.01 -1.54
CA LEU A 52 -5.05 -5.18 -2.03
C LEU A 52 -5.89 -3.93 -1.80
N LYS A 53 -5.71 -3.23 -0.67
CA LYS A 53 -6.40 -1.97 -0.36
C LYS A 53 -6.08 -0.88 -1.38
N ILE A 54 -4.84 -0.82 -1.88
CA ILE A 54 -4.48 0.10 -2.98
C ILE A 54 -5.33 -0.18 -4.25
N LEU A 55 -5.56 -1.44 -4.59
CA LEU A 55 -6.42 -1.80 -5.73
C LEU A 55 -7.88 -1.42 -5.46
N GLU A 56 -8.37 -1.70 -4.25
CA GLU A 56 -9.74 -1.37 -3.82
C GLU A 56 -10.01 0.14 -3.92
N GLU A 57 -9.11 0.98 -3.38
CA GLU A 57 -9.23 2.44 -3.44
C GLU A 57 -9.18 2.96 -4.89
N ALA A 58 -8.42 2.29 -5.76
CA ALA A 58 -8.42 2.59 -7.18
C ALA A 58 -9.64 2.01 -7.92
N GLY A 59 -10.54 1.27 -7.25
CA GLY A 59 -11.66 0.58 -7.87
C GLY A 59 -11.23 -0.44 -8.91
N ILE A 60 -10.10 -1.13 -8.69
CA ILE A 60 -9.57 -2.21 -9.52
C ILE A 60 -9.90 -3.53 -8.82
N THR A 61 -10.56 -4.44 -9.54
CA THR A 61 -10.78 -5.81 -9.04
C THR A 61 -9.48 -6.62 -9.16
N PRO A 62 -9.04 -7.31 -8.09
CA PRO A 62 -7.86 -8.16 -8.14
C PRO A 62 -7.95 -9.27 -9.20
N ASP A 63 -6.91 -9.40 -10.02
CA ASP A 63 -6.73 -10.47 -11.02
C ASP A 63 -5.38 -11.19 -10.82
N LYS A 64 -5.39 -12.50 -10.59
CA LYS A 64 -4.14 -13.26 -10.37
C LYS A 64 -3.23 -13.30 -11.60
N ALA A 65 -3.78 -13.18 -12.81
CA ALA A 65 -3.02 -13.21 -14.05
C ALA A 65 -2.34 -11.87 -14.39
N ASP A 66 -2.77 -10.76 -13.77
CA ASP A 66 -2.25 -9.43 -14.07
C ASP A 66 -1.17 -8.99 -13.05
N THR A 67 0.06 -8.79 -13.53
CA THR A 67 1.20 -8.31 -12.75
C THR A 67 1.34 -6.78 -12.71
N GLY A 68 0.50 -6.04 -13.44
CA GLY A 68 0.54 -4.58 -13.57
C GLY A 68 -0.44 -3.81 -12.68
N GLN A 69 -1.29 -4.49 -11.92
CA GLN A 69 -2.43 -3.88 -11.22
C GLN A 69 -2.05 -2.77 -10.23
N ILE A 70 -0.97 -2.94 -9.46
CA ILE A 70 -0.52 -1.91 -8.50
C ILE A 70 -0.12 -0.64 -9.25
N MET A 71 0.62 -0.78 -10.36
CA MET A 71 0.99 0.36 -11.21
C MET A 71 -0.26 1.05 -11.79
N ALA A 72 -1.24 0.27 -12.25
CA ALA A 72 -2.51 0.81 -12.75
C ALA A 72 -3.29 1.55 -11.65
N ALA A 73 -3.33 1.02 -10.43
CA ALA A 73 -3.97 1.63 -9.28
C ALA A 73 -3.33 2.97 -8.92
N LEU A 74 -1.99 3.00 -8.79
CA LEU A 74 -1.26 4.23 -8.48
C LEU A 74 -1.48 5.30 -9.56
N LYS A 75 -1.44 4.92 -10.85
CA LYS A 75 -1.76 5.85 -11.95
C LYS A 75 -3.16 6.44 -11.77
N LYS A 76 -4.17 5.62 -11.48
CA LYS A 76 -5.55 6.09 -11.32
C LYS A 76 -5.69 7.03 -10.11
N LEU A 77 -5.09 6.68 -8.97
CA LEU A 77 -5.16 7.48 -7.75
C LEU A 77 -4.45 8.83 -7.89
N PHE A 78 -3.27 8.88 -8.53
CA PHE A 78 -2.52 10.13 -8.69
C PHE A 78 -2.95 10.97 -9.91
N ILE A 79 -3.46 10.36 -10.99
CA ILE A 79 -4.02 11.10 -12.14
C ILE A 79 -5.36 11.75 -11.77
N THR A 80 -6.18 11.12 -10.92
CA THR A 80 -7.43 11.74 -10.43
C THR A 80 -7.15 13.01 -9.61
N ASN A 81 -6.04 13.05 -8.86
CA ASN A 81 -5.56 14.25 -8.17
C ASN A 81 -4.97 15.33 -9.12
N SER A 82 -4.79 15.03 -10.40
CA SER A 82 -4.35 16.01 -11.41
C SER A 82 -5.49 16.94 -11.88
N GLY A 83 -6.74 16.66 -11.50
CA GLY A 83 -7.83 17.66 -11.60
C GLY A 83 -7.53 18.93 -10.81
N SER A 84 -6.77 18.80 -9.71
CA SER A 84 -6.21 19.94 -8.98
C SER A 84 -5.17 20.66 -9.83
N ALA A 85 -4.33 19.99 -10.62
CA ALA A 85 -3.34 20.64 -11.50
C ALA A 85 -3.99 21.54 -12.57
N GLY A 86 -5.16 21.17 -13.09
CA GLY A 86 -5.97 22.03 -13.96
C GLY A 86 -6.53 23.25 -13.22
N ALA A 87 -6.97 23.07 -11.98
CA ALA A 87 -7.38 24.18 -11.11
C ALA A 87 -6.21 25.09 -10.72
N ILE A 88 -5.00 24.55 -10.50
CA ILE A 88 -3.78 25.33 -10.19
C ILE A 88 -3.30 26.08 -11.44
N ALA A 89 -3.34 25.44 -12.62
CA ALA A 89 -3.04 26.10 -13.89
C ALA A 89 -4.02 27.25 -14.18
N GLY A 90 -5.30 27.08 -13.84
CA GLY A 90 -6.32 28.15 -13.88
C GLY A 90 -6.05 29.31 -12.92
N LEU A 91 -5.39 29.06 -11.78
CA LEU A 91 -4.98 30.08 -10.81
C LEU A 91 -3.70 30.84 -11.25
N THR A 92 -2.77 30.19 -11.95
CA THR A 92 -1.52 30.84 -12.43
C THR A 92 -1.72 31.83 -13.59
N GLY A 93 -2.89 31.80 -14.25
CA GLY A 93 -3.27 32.74 -15.30
C GLY A 93 -4.11 33.95 -14.82
N GLN A 94 -4.44 34.01 -13.53
CA GLN A 94 -5.10 35.15 -12.91
C GLN A 94 -4.04 35.98 -12.19
N ASN A 95 -4.10 37.31 -12.33
CA ASN A 95 -3.25 38.22 -11.58
C ASN A 95 -3.39 37.87 -10.09
N ASN A 96 -2.28 37.49 -9.46
CA ASN A 96 -2.23 37.04 -8.08
C ASN A 96 -2.66 38.16 -7.11
N THR A 97 -3.96 38.32 -6.88
CA THR A 97 -4.54 39.26 -5.90
C THR A 97 -4.82 38.54 -4.58
N PHE A 98 -3.88 37.77 -4.05
CA PHE A 98 -4.00 37.28 -2.67
C PHE A 98 -3.53 38.36 -1.69
N PRO A 99 -4.42 38.93 -0.86
CA PRO A 99 -4.14 40.11 -0.04
C PRO A 99 -3.40 39.80 1.27
N TYR A 100 -2.78 38.63 1.43
CA TYR A 100 -2.23 38.19 2.72
C TYR A 100 -0.72 38.36 2.86
N PHE A 101 -0.06 38.97 1.87
CA PHE A 101 1.35 39.36 1.98
C PHE A 101 1.50 40.82 1.58
N THR A 102 1.34 41.70 2.57
CA THR A 102 2.08 42.97 2.65
C THR A 102 3.32 42.76 3.49
#